data_AF-A0A529YEZ4-F1
#
_entry.id   AF-A0A529YEZ4-F1
#
_cell.length_a   1.000
_cell.length_b   1.000
_cell.length_c   1.000
_cell.angle_alpha   90.00
_cell.angle_beta   90.00
_cell.angle_gamma   90.00
#
_symmetry.space_group_name_H-M   'P 1'
#
loop_
_entity.id
_entity.type
_entity.pdbx_description
1 polymer ?
#
loop_
_entity_poly.entity_id
_entity_poly.type
_entity_poly.pdbx_seq_one_letter_code
_entity_poly.pdbx_strand_id
1 'polypeptide(L)'
;AAGGLGAIFTILALRDQVAPPTLNLSAPDPAGEGIDFVANKPRPMEMDYAIVNGFGFGGVNASALFRRWDTRGMNGRTAHG
;
A
#
# COMPACT_ATOMS: atom_id res chain seq x y z
N ALA A 1 7.97 -14.50 5.52
CA ALA A 1 7.17 -13.78 6.55
C ALA A 1 7.01 -12.29 6.22
N ALA A 2 8.07 -11.49 6.13
CA ALA A 2 7.99 -10.03 5.93
C ALA A 2 7.16 -9.59 4.71
N GLY A 3 7.39 -10.19 3.52
CA GLY A 3 6.60 -9.86 2.33
C GLY A 3 5.10 -10.14 2.45
N GLY A 4 4.73 -11.23 3.14
CA GLY A 4 3.32 -11.56 3.41
C GLY A 4 2.64 -10.58 4.35
N LEU A 5 3.32 -10.15 5.41
CA LEU A 5 2.82 -9.10 6.32
C LEU A 5 2.67 -7.75 5.57
N GLY A 6 3.65 -7.38 4.75
CA GLY A 6 3.56 -6.18 3.92
C GLY A 6 2.36 -6.21 2.98
N ALA A 7 2.08 -7.35 2.35
CA ALA A 7 0.90 -7.52 1.51
C ALA A 7 -0.42 -7.35 2.31
N ILE A 8 -0.51 -7.96 3.50
CA ILE A 8 -1.68 -7.81 4.37
C ILE A 8 -1.92 -6.34 4.72
N PHE A 9 -0.88 -5.62 5.18
CA PHE A 9 -1.03 -4.20 5.53
C PHE A 9 -1.36 -3.33 4.31
N THR A 10 -0.82 -3.65 3.14
CA THR A 10 -1.14 -2.94 1.89
C THR A 10 -2.62 -3.12 1.52
N ILE A 11 -3.16 -4.33 1.65
CA ILE A 11 -4.58 -4.61 1.41
C ILE A 11 -5.47 -3.91 2.45
N LEU A 12 -5.06 -3.90 3.73
CA LEU A 12 -5.79 -3.18 4.78
C LEU A 12 -5.79 -1.66 4.54
N ALA A 13 -4.66 -1.09 4.11
CA ALA A 13 -4.57 0.32 3.74
C ALA A 13 -5.54 0.67 2.60
N LEU A 14 -5.60 -0.17 1.56
CA LEU A 14 -6.59 -0.03 0.48
C LEU A 14 -8.03 -0.20 0.97
N ARG A 15 -8.31 -1.14 1.86
CA ARG A 15 -9.66 -1.35 2.39
C ARG A 15 -10.14 -0.17 3.23
N ASP A 16 -9.28 0.29 4.14
CA ASP A 16 -9.61 1.29 5.16
C ASP A 16 -9.39 2.73 4.68
N GLN A 17 -8.77 2.91 3.49
CA GLN A 17 -8.45 4.20 2.89
C GLN A 17 -7.60 5.08 3.80
N VAL A 18 -6.62 4.44 4.44
CA VAL A 18 -5.66 5.07 5.35
C VAL A 18 -4.28 4.50 5.07
N ALA A 19 -3.32 5.37 4.75
CA ALA A 19 -1.94 4.99 4.63
C ALA A 19 -1.31 4.83 6.04
N PRO A 20 -0.64 3.70 6.33
CA PRO A 20 -0.04 3.45 7.64
C PRO A 20 1.19 4.33 7.86
N PRO A 21 1.50 4.67 9.12
CA PRO A 21 2.65 5.51 9.42
C PRO A 21 3.98 4.76 9.36
N THR A 22 5.01 5.44 8.87
CA THR A 22 6.41 5.14 9.19
C THR A 22 6.70 5.72 10.57
N LEU A 23 6.73 4.86 11.58
CA LEU A 23 7.01 5.25 12.97
C LEU A 23 8.47 5.69 13.14
N ASN A 24 8.71 6.56 14.12
CA ASN A 24 10.03 7.06 14.53
C ASN A 24 10.79 7.84 13.45
N LEU A 25 10.11 8.36 12.42
CA LEU A 25 10.72 9.16 11.37
C LEU A 25 10.72 10.65 11.77
N SER A 26 11.75 11.09 12.50
CA SER A 26 11.91 12.50 12.93
C SER A 26 12.96 13.28 12.13
N ALA A 27 13.93 12.58 11.54
CA ALA A 27 14.98 13.14 10.70
C ALA A 27 15.11 12.31 9.41
N PRO A 28 14.32 12.61 8.36
CA PRO A 28 14.41 11.92 7.08
C PRO A 28 15.78 12.10 6.43
N ASP A 29 16.23 11.07 5.72
CA ASP A 29 17.50 11.11 4.99
C ASP A 29 17.39 12.07 3.78
N PRO A 30 18.40 12.93 3.52
CA PRO A 30 18.43 13.77 2.31
C PRO A 30 18.29 12.98 1.00
N ALA A 31 18.74 11.72 0.94
CA ALA A 31 18.56 10.87 -0.25
C ALA A 31 17.09 10.54 -0.54
N GLY A 32 16.20 10.73 0.43
CA GLY A 32 14.74 10.60 0.28
C GLY A 32 14.05 11.90 -0.13
N GLU A 33 14.78 12.97 -0.46
CA GLU A 33 14.18 14.23 -0.90
C GLU A 33 13.25 14.02 -2.10
N GLY A 34 12.04 14.60 -2.04
CA GLY A 34 10.99 14.41 -3.04
C GLY A 34 10.08 13.20 -2.80
N ILE A 35 10.35 12.34 -1.81
CA ILE A 35 9.45 11.26 -1.40
C ILE A 35 8.51 11.75 -0.29
N ASP A 36 7.20 11.55 -0.49
CA ASP A 36 6.18 11.86 0.50
C ASP A 36 5.98 10.70 1.50
N PHE A 37 6.74 10.73 2.59
CA PHE A 37 6.62 9.74 3.66
C PHE A 37 5.44 10.05 4.61
N VAL A 38 4.65 9.02 4.94
CA VAL A 38 3.61 9.10 5.97
C VAL A 38 4.26 9.01 7.36
N ALA A 39 4.86 10.11 7.85
CA ALA A 39 5.67 10.08 9.07
C ALA A 39 4.82 10.10 10.36
N ASN A 40 5.06 9.14 11.25
CA ASN A 40 4.59 9.03 12.64
C ASN A 40 3.07 8.96 12.88
N LYS A 41 2.23 9.46 11.98
CA LYS A 41 0.77 9.45 12.10
C LYS A 41 0.12 8.85 10.84
N PRO A 42 -0.89 7.99 10.98
CA PRO A 42 -1.63 7.50 9.83
C PRO A 42 -2.27 8.66 9.06
N ARG A 43 -2.36 8.53 7.74
CA ARG A 43 -2.90 9.56 6.86
C ARG A 43 -4.09 9.02 6.07
N PRO A 44 -5.30 9.58 6.21
CA PRO A 44 -6.40 9.30 5.30
C PRO A 44 -5.97 9.57 3.85
N MET A 45 -6.17 8.60 2.97
CA MET A 45 -5.72 8.68 1.60
C MET A 45 -6.64 7.83 0.73
N GLU A 46 -7.29 8.46 -0.25
CA GLU A 46 -8.07 7.70 -1.23
C GLU A 46 -7.11 6.99 -2.19
N MET A 47 -7.30 5.68 -2.32
CA MET A 47 -6.40 4.80 -3.05
C MET A 47 -7.19 3.71 -3.75
N ASP A 48 -7.01 3.58 -5.06
CA ASP A 48 -7.56 2.46 -5.83
C ASP A 48 -6.53 1.36 -6.06
N TYR A 49 -5.24 1.69 -6.00
CA TYR A 49 -4.14 0.77 -6.21
C TYR A 49 -3.03 1.00 -5.20
N ALA A 50 -2.36 -0.07 -4.78
CA ALA A 50 -1.15 0.02 -3.97
C ALA A 50 -0.18 -1.11 -4.30
N ILE A 51 1.12 -0.81 -4.22
CA ILE A 51 2.20 -1.76 -4.46
C ILE A 51 2.91 -2.07 -3.15
N VAL A 52 3.27 -3.34 -2.96
CA VAL A 52 4.26 -3.76 -1.97
C VAL A 52 5.50 -4.30 -2.68
N ASN A 53 6.66 -3.80 -2.26
CA ASN A 53 7.96 -4.24 -2.76
C ASN A 53 8.70 -5.00 -1.65
N GLY A 54 9.35 -6.09 -2.01
CA GLY A 54 10.19 -6.88 -1.13
C GLY A 54 11.57 -7.09 -1.75
N PHE A 55 12.61 -6.75 -0.99
CA PHE A 55 14.01 -6.90 -1.40
C PHE A 55 14.75 -7.73 -0.36
N GLY A 56 15.28 -8.88 -0.78
CA GLY A 56 15.99 -9.83 0.06
C GLY A 56 17.47 -9.94 -0.28
N PHE A 57 18.26 -10.48 0.65
CA PHE A 57 19.68 -10.75 0.41
C PHE A 57 19.89 -11.68 -0.78
N GLY A 58 21.03 -11.52 -1.46
CA GLY A 58 21.36 -12.29 -2.67
C GLY A 58 20.63 -11.78 -3.93
N GLY A 59 20.00 -10.61 -3.89
CA GLY A 59 19.38 -9.98 -5.06
C GLY A 59 17.97 -10.49 -5.37
N VAL A 60 17.30 -11.13 -4.40
CA VAL A 60 15.91 -11.61 -4.58
C VAL A 60 14.94 -10.43 -4.41
N ASN A 61 14.34 -9.99 -5.50
CA ASN A 61 13.40 -8.86 -5.53
C ASN A 61 12.03 -9.32 -6.02
N ALA A 62 10.96 -8.86 -5.36
CA ALA A 62 9.59 -9.14 -5.77
C ALA A 62 8.68 -7.93 -5.52
N SER A 63 7.69 -7.75 -6.40
CA SER A 63 6.70 -6.67 -6.31
C SER A 63 5.30 -7.24 -6.54
N ALA A 64 4.33 -6.77 -5.78
CA ALA A 64 2.92 -7.12 -5.98
C ALA A 64 2.06 -5.85 -6.00
N LEU A 65 1.17 -5.76 -6.99
CA LEU A 65 0.20 -4.68 -7.16
C LEU A 65 -1.19 -5.19 -6.75
N PHE A 66 -1.87 -4.45 -5.89
CA PHE A 66 -3.23 -4.72 -5.48
C PHE A 66 -4.15 -3.60 -5.95
N ARG A 67 -5.39 -3.98 -6.25
CA ARG A 67 -6.48 -3.05 -6.52
C ARG A 67 -7.50 -3.17 -5.40
N ARG A 68 -8.01 -2.04 -4.91
CA ARG A 68 -9.14 -2.00 -3.98
C ARG A 68 -10.36 -2.66 -4.61
N TRP A 69 -11.01 -3.53 -3.85
CA TRP A 69 -12.25 -4.16 -4.29
C TRP A 69 -13.41 -3.16 -4.21
N ASP A 70 -14.01 -2.82 -5.36
CA ASP A 70 -15.19 -1.97 -5.43
C ASP A 70 -16.45 -2.82 -5.67
N THR A 71 -17.26 -2.96 -4.64
CA THR A 71 -18.54 -3.69 -4.71
C THR A 71 -19.61 -2.96 -5.51
N ARG A 72 -19.48 -1.64 -5.74
CA ARG A 72 -20.49 -0.85 -6.47
C ARG A 72 -20.47 -1.13 -7.97
N GLY A 73 -19.32 -1.52 -8.52
CA GLY A 73 -19.19 -1.92 -9.93
C GLY A 73 -19.74 -3.31 -10.26
N MET A 74 -20.07 -4.14 -9.26
CA MET A 74 -20.57 -5.50 -9.46
C MET A 74 -22.09 -5.58 -9.61
N ASN A 75 -22.84 -4.67 -8.99
CA ASN A 75 -24.30 -4.62 -9.12
C ASN A 75 -24.77 -4.17 -10.52
N GLY A 76 -23.87 -3.65 -11.36
CA GLY A 76 -24.16 -3.28 -12.76
C GLY A 76 -23.73 -4.32 -13.80
N ARG A 77 -23.08 -5.42 -13.40
CA ARG A 77 -22.55 -6.45 -14.32
C ARG A 77 -23.30 -7.77 -14.32
N THR A 78 -24.41 -7.87 -13.61
CA THR A 78 -25.32 -9.03 -13.64
C THR A 78 -26.56 -8.83 -14.54
N ALA A 79 -26.61 -7.78 -15.36
CA ALA A 79 -27.78 -7.45 -16.19
C ALA A 79 -27.62 -7.65 -17.70
N HIS A 80 -26.48 -8.10 -18.23
CA HIS A 80 -26.35 -8.42 -19.65
C HIS A 80 -25.39 -9.59 -19.92
N GLY A 81 -25.95 -10.64 -20.55
CA GLY A 81 -25.25 -11.60 -21.42
C GLY A 81 -24.72 -12.85 -20.76
#